data_AF-A0A0C3DW26-F1
#
_entry.id   AF-A0A0C3DW26-F1
#
_cell.length_a   1.000
_cell.length_b   1.000
_cell.length_c   1.000
_cell.angle_alpha   90.00
_cell.angle_beta   90.00
_cell.angle_gamma   90.00
#
_symmetry.space_group_name_H-M   'P 1'
#
loop_
_entity.id
_entity.type
_entity.pdbx_description
1 polymer ?
#
loop_
_entity_poly.entity_id
_entity_poly.type
_entity_poly.pdbx_seq_one_letter_code
_entity_poly.pdbx_strand_id
1 'polypeptide(L)'
;IMYRKISRDVKIAAMNLYERNLLSLEQILDCVGFSESTFWRTLRLWRETGDVVNHPTGSPGHPHTLHFDDINYLIRLVNHRPTWFLNELLSLLESNHFIATHFTTIHRELIRAGISLKKLRKIAKERDE
;
A
#
# COMPACT_ATOMS: atom_id res chain seq x y z
N ILE A 1 18.09 3.35 21.97
CA ILE A 1 17.06 2.33 22.33
C ILE A 1 16.99 1.34 21.18
N MET A 2 17.49 0.12 21.39
CA MET A 2 17.44 -0.94 20.38
C MET A 2 15.99 -1.37 20.21
N TYR A 3 15.42 -1.21 19.00
CA TYR A 3 14.07 -1.67 18.70
C TYR A 3 14.04 -3.21 18.76
N ARG A 4 13.57 -3.78 19.87
CA ARG A 4 13.29 -5.21 19.99
C ARG A 4 11.83 -5.45 19.65
N LYS A 5 11.59 -6.31 18.67
CA LYS A 5 10.24 -6.77 18.33
C LYS A 5 9.70 -7.58 19.52
N ILE A 6 8.69 -7.06 20.20
CA ILE A 6 8.00 -7.76 21.30
C ILE A 6 7.20 -8.92 20.69
N SER A 7 7.40 -10.13 21.23
CA SER A 7 6.67 -11.32 20.76
C SER A 7 5.16 -11.18 20.99
N ARG A 8 4.37 -11.82 20.11
CA ARG A 8 2.91 -11.92 20.26
C ARG A 8 2.53 -12.56 21.58
N ASP A 9 3.24 -13.62 21.98
CA ASP A 9 2.91 -14.39 23.19
C ASP A 9 3.12 -13.56 24.46
N VAL A 10 4.17 -12.72 24.48
CA VAL A 10 4.45 -11.80 25.59
C VAL A 10 3.32 -10.79 25.75
N LYS A 11 2.79 -10.28 24.64
CA LYS A 11 1.62 -9.38 24.67
C LYS A 11 0.37 -10.09 25.15
N ILE A 12 0.10 -11.31 24.67
CA ILE A 12 -1.07 -12.11 25.11
C ILE A 12 -0.99 -12.40 26.61
N ALA A 13 0.18 -12.79 27.11
CA ALA A 13 0.40 -13.00 28.54
C ALA A 13 0.11 -11.72 29.35
N ALA A 14 0.62 -10.56 28.90
CA ALA A 14 0.35 -9.27 29.53
C ALA A 14 -1.14 -8.94 29.58
N MET A 15 -1.88 -9.14 28.47
CA MET A 15 -3.32 -8.87 28.40
C MET A 15 -4.10 -9.80 29.35
N ASN A 16 -3.78 -11.10 29.36
CA ASN A 16 -4.42 -12.08 30.25
C ASN A 16 -4.19 -11.77 31.73
N LEU A 17 -2.96 -11.37 32.11
CA LEU A 17 -2.63 -11.00 33.49
C LEU A 17 -3.43 -9.77 33.94
N TYR A 18 -3.57 -8.79 33.05
CA TYR A 18 -4.32 -7.57 33.32
C TYR A 18 -5.83 -7.79 33.39
N GLU A 19 -6.45 -8.47 32.41
CA GLU A 19 -7.90 -8.68 32.39
C GLU A 19 -8.41 -9.54 33.54
N ARG A 20 -7.57 -10.48 34.01
CA ARG A 20 -7.88 -11.32 35.17
C ARG A 20 -7.54 -10.66 36.50
N ASN A 21 -7.05 -9.41 36.50
CA ASN A 21 -6.59 -8.67 37.67
C ASN A 21 -5.59 -9.46 38.53
N LEU A 22 -4.69 -10.24 37.89
CA LEU A 22 -3.74 -11.10 38.60
C LEU A 22 -2.51 -10.34 39.11
N LEU A 23 -2.14 -9.25 38.43
CA LEU A 23 -1.00 -8.39 38.75
C LEU A 23 -1.34 -6.93 38.50
N SER A 24 -0.67 -6.02 39.21
CA SER A 24 -0.78 -4.59 38.92
C SER A 24 -0.12 -4.26 37.57
N LEU A 25 -0.50 -3.14 36.97
CA LEU A 25 0.12 -2.67 35.72
C LEU A 25 1.65 -2.55 35.85
N GLU A 26 2.12 -1.99 36.95
CA GLU A 26 3.57 -1.81 37.22
C GLU A 26 4.32 -3.15 37.24
N GLN A 27 3.76 -4.16 37.94
CA GLN A 27 4.33 -5.51 37.98
C GLN A 27 4.35 -6.17 36.60
N ILE A 28 3.28 -6.00 35.82
CA ILE A 28 3.21 -6.53 34.46
C ILE A 28 4.31 -5.91 33.59
N LEU A 29 4.43 -4.59 33.58
CA LEU A 29 5.40 -3.86 32.76
C LEU A 29 6.86 -4.23 33.10
N ASP A 30 7.16 -4.38 34.39
CA ASP A 30 8.48 -4.81 34.86
C ASP A 30 8.82 -6.23 34.41
N CYS A 31 7.83 -7.14 34.45
CA CYS A 31 7.99 -8.53 34.02
C CYS A 31 8.13 -8.71 32.50
N VAL A 32 7.32 -8.01 31.70
CA VAL A 32 7.26 -8.20 30.23
C VAL A 32 8.24 -7.32 29.46
N GLY A 33 8.77 -6.28 30.10
CA GLY A 33 9.86 -5.45 29.57
C GLY A 33 9.47 -4.55 28.39
N PHE A 34 8.19 -4.17 28.26
CA PHE A 34 7.77 -3.18 27.26
C PHE A 34 7.04 -1.99 27.89
N SER A 35 7.08 -0.85 27.19
CA SER A 35 6.59 0.43 27.72
C SER A 35 5.09 0.45 27.99
N GLU A 36 4.68 1.28 28.94
CA GLU A 36 3.27 1.54 29.22
C GLU A 36 2.50 2.00 27.97
N SER A 37 3.10 2.82 27.12
CA SER A 37 2.51 3.23 25.83
C SER A 37 2.25 2.06 24.89
N THR A 38 3.11 1.05 24.88
CA THR A 38 2.91 -0.18 24.09
C THR A 38 1.83 -1.05 24.71
N PHE A 39 1.72 -1.06 26.04
CA PHE A 39 0.64 -1.72 26.77
C PHE A 39 -0.72 -1.17 26.39
N TRP A 40 -0.94 0.14 26.52
CA TRP A 40 -2.23 0.74 26.20
C TRP A 40 -2.64 0.57 24.74
N ARG A 41 -1.70 0.67 23.80
CA ARG A 41 -1.95 0.38 22.38
C ARG A 41 -2.36 -1.07 22.14
N THR A 42 -1.69 -2.00 22.82
CA THR A 42 -1.98 -3.43 22.72
C THR A 42 -3.33 -3.76 23.36
N LEU A 43 -3.64 -3.18 24.52
CA LEU A 43 -4.92 -3.38 25.22
C LEU A 43 -6.09 -2.83 24.41
N ARG A 44 -5.93 -1.65 23.79
CA ARG A 44 -6.93 -1.10 22.88
C ARG A 44 -7.22 -2.07 21.74
N LEU A 45 -6.17 -2.57 21.07
CA LEU A 45 -6.32 -3.51 19.96
C LEU A 45 -6.96 -4.83 20.41
N TRP A 46 -6.55 -5.34 21.58
CA TRP A 46 -7.12 -6.56 22.19
C TRP A 46 -8.62 -6.42 22.42
N ARG A 47 -9.05 -5.29 23.00
CA ARG A 47 -10.48 -5.01 23.25
C ARG A 47 -11.28 -4.79 21.97
N GLU A 48 -10.68 -4.18 20.95
CA GLU A 48 -11.36 -3.91 19.68
C GLU A 48 -11.45 -5.14 18.77
N THR A 49 -10.46 -6.04 18.80
CA THR A 49 -10.30 -7.11 17.79
C THR A 49 -10.17 -8.52 18.35
N GLY A 50 -9.88 -8.67 19.65
CA GLY A 50 -9.52 -9.94 20.27
C GLY A 50 -8.09 -10.41 19.98
N ASP A 51 -7.25 -9.63 19.30
CA ASP A 51 -5.84 -9.93 19.04
C ASP A 51 -4.92 -8.79 19.50
N VAL A 52 -3.65 -9.12 19.72
CA VAL A 52 -2.57 -8.18 20.06
C VAL A 52 -1.73 -7.78 18.84
N VAL A 53 -2.06 -8.33 17.67
CA VAL A 53 -1.44 -8.04 16.38
C VAL A 53 -2.45 -7.39 15.45
N ASN A 54 -2.07 -6.26 14.85
CA ASN A 54 -2.91 -5.59 13.88
C ASN A 54 -2.87 -6.38 12.57
N HIS A 55 -4.03 -6.80 12.09
CA HIS A 55 -4.20 -7.41 10.79
C HIS A 55 -4.69 -6.32 9.83
N PRO A 56 -3.82 -5.76 8.98
CA PRO A 56 -4.25 -4.71 8.05
C PRO A 56 -5.36 -5.26 7.15
N THR A 57 -6.59 -4.79 7.37
CA THR A 57 -7.75 -5.11 6.56
C THR A 57 -7.73 -4.23 5.31
N GLY A 58 -7.06 -4.68 4.25
CA GLY A 58 -7.09 -4.02 2.95
C GLY A 58 -5.77 -4.08 2.18
N SER A 59 -5.85 -3.73 0.89
CA SER A 59 -4.67 -3.52 0.06
C SER A 59 -3.87 -2.32 0.60
N PRO A 60 -2.57 -2.47 0.93
CA PRO A 60 -1.77 -1.35 1.37
C PRO A 60 -1.64 -0.32 0.25
N GLY A 61 -2.11 0.91 0.47
CA GLY A 61 -1.84 2.05 -0.41
C GLY A 61 -3.03 2.96 -0.67
N HIS A 62 -2.73 4.12 -1.25
CA HIS A 62 -3.75 4.99 -1.84
C HIS A 62 -4.30 4.34 -3.11
N PRO A 63 -5.63 4.35 -3.34
CA PRO A 63 -6.21 3.90 -4.59
C PRO A 63 -5.52 4.56 -5.79
N HIS A 64 -5.29 3.79 -6.86
CA HIS A 64 -4.67 4.33 -8.06
C HIS A 64 -5.62 5.31 -8.75
N THR A 65 -5.04 6.35 -9.37
CA THR A 65 -5.81 7.32 -10.17
C THR A 65 -6.42 6.71 -11.41
N LEU A 66 -5.77 5.68 -11.98
CA LEU A 66 -6.29 4.90 -13.11
C LEU A 66 -6.90 3.61 -12.58
N HIS A 67 -8.13 3.32 -12.99
CA HIS A 67 -8.77 2.05 -12.74
C HIS A 67 -8.08 0.95 -13.56
N PHE A 68 -8.26 -0.31 -13.13
CA PHE A 68 -7.72 -1.47 -13.84
C PHE A 68 -8.16 -1.51 -15.31
N ASP A 69 -9.39 -1.10 -15.60
CA ASP A 69 -9.93 -1.06 -16.97
C ASP A 69 -9.24 -0.01 -17.83
N ASP A 70 -8.89 1.15 -17.27
CA ASP A 70 -8.16 2.21 -17.99
C ASP A 70 -6.75 1.75 -18.35
N ILE A 71 -6.09 1.05 -17.42
CA ILE A 71 -4.77 0.46 -17.64
C ILE A 71 -4.84 -0.60 -18.74
N ASN A 72 -5.84 -1.49 -18.71
CA ASN A 72 -6.03 -2.49 -19.76
C ASN A 72 -6.34 -1.87 -21.12
N TYR A 73 -7.13 -0.81 -21.15
CA TYR A 73 -7.40 -0.05 -22.37
C TYR A 73 -6.10 0.48 -22.99
N LEU A 74 -5.24 1.13 -22.19
CA LEU A 74 -3.95 1.62 -22.64
C LEU A 74 -3.03 0.50 -23.13
N ILE A 75 -2.96 -0.62 -22.42
CA ILE A 75 -2.15 -1.78 -22.83
C ILE A 75 -2.63 -2.31 -24.18
N ARG A 76 -3.95 -2.42 -24.39
CA ARG A 76 -4.53 -2.85 -25.66
C ARG A 76 -4.15 -1.90 -26.80
N LEU A 77 -4.23 -0.58 -26.57
CA LEU A 77 -3.81 0.41 -27.57
C LEU A 77 -2.32 0.27 -27.93
N VAL A 78 -1.45 0.23 -26.92
CA VAL A 78 0.01 0.10 -27.09
C VAL A 78 0.42 -1.23 -27.73
N ASN A 79 -0.38 -2.29 -27.54
CA ASN A 79 -0.16 -3.59 -28.19
C ASN A 79 -0.71 -3.63 -29.61
N HIS A 80 -1.85 -2.98 -29.88
CA HIS A 80 -2.45 -2.94 -31.20
C HIS A 80 -1.63 -2.09 -32.18
N ARG A 81 -1.15 -0.92 -31.74
CA ARG A 81 -0.20 -0.11 -32.52
C ARG A 81 0.87 0.47 -31.60
N PRO A 82 2.12 -0.03 -31.67
CA PRO A 82 3.21 0.47 -30.83
C PRO A 82 3.74 1.85 -31.26
N THR A 83 3.07 2.50 -32.22
CA THR A 83 3.36 3.85 -32.73
C THR A 83 2.54 4.93 -32.03
N TRP A 84 1.58 4.56 -31.17
CA TRP A 84 0.78 5.55 -30.42
C TRP A 84 1.69 6.37 -29.51
N PHE A 85 1.60 7.70 -29.64
CA PHE A 85 2.34 8.64 -28.81
C PHE A 85 1.73 8.77 -27.42
N LEU A 86 2.55 9.10 -26.41
CA LEU A 86 2.08 9.19 -25.02
C LEU A 86 1.03 10.31 -24.81
N ASN A 87 1.12 11.39 -25.59
CA ASN A 87 0.11 12.46 -25.64
C ASN A 87 -1.18 12.03 -26.34
N GLU A 88 -1.11 11.13 -27.32
CA GLU A 88 -2.31 10.55 -27.92
C GLU A 88 -3.00 9.62 -26.92
N LEU A 89 -2.24 8.82 -26.19
CA LEU A 89 -2.77 8.00 -25.10
C LEU A 89 -3.44 8.87 -24.01
N LEU A 90 -2.87 10.04 -23.71
CA LEU A 90 -3.48 11.03 -22.81
C LEU A 90 -4.82 11.55 -23.38
N SER A 91 -4.82 11.99 -24.64
CA SER A 91 -6.02 12.48 -25.31
C SER A 91 -7.11 11.41 -25.41
N LEU A 92 -6.72 10.15 -25.61
CA LEU A 92 -7.63 9.01 -25.65
C LEU A 92 -8.21 8.67 -24.28
N LEU A 93 -7.46 8.79 -23.19
CA LEU A 93 -8.01 8.65 -21.84
C LEU A 93 -8.96 9.79 -21.49
N GLU A 94 -8.60 11.02 -21.84
CA GLU A 94 -9.44 12.18 -21.59
C GLU A 94 -10.75 12.09 -22.37
N SER A 95 -10.69 11.67 -23.64
CA SER A 95 -11.87 11.62 -24.52
C SER A 95 -12.75 10.39 -24.31
N ASN A 96 -12.16 9.21 -24.04
CA ASN A 96 -12.92 7.95 -23.98
C ASN A 96 -13.20 7.48 -22.55
N HIS A 97 -12.36 7.86 -21.58
CA HIS A 97 -12.49 7.46 -20.17
C HIS A 97 -12.73 8.65 -19.23
N PHE A 98 -12.75 9.89 -19.75
CA PHE A 98 -12.94 11.13 -18.97
C PHE A 98 -11.92 11.31 -17.84
N ILE A 99 -10.70 10.80 -18.03
CA ILE A 99 -9.62 10.87 -17.04
C ILE A 99 -8.51 11.79 -17.53
N ALA A 100 -8.44 12.98 -16.94
CA ALA A 100 -7.31 13.88 -17.12
C ALA A 100 -6.19 13.48 -16.15
N THR A 101 -5.10 12.94 -16.68
CA THR A 101 -3.91 12.58 -15.89
C THR A 101 -2.65 13.17 -16.50
N HIS A 102 -1.57 13.22 -15.73
CA HIS A 102 -0.28 13.67 -16.24
C HIS A 102 0.48 12.52 -16.92
N PHE A 103 1.35 12.83 -17.88
CA PHE A 103 2.11 11.83 -18.63
C PHE A 103 2.93 10.89 -17.72
N THR A 104 3.41 11.41 -16.58
CA THR A 104 4.18 10.63 -15.61
C THR A 104 3.33 9.56 -14.92
N THR A 105 2.03 9.79 -14.75
CA THR A 105 1.08 8.83 -14.18
C THR A 105 0.91 7.65 -15.13
N ILE A 106 0.60 7.92 -16.41
CA ILE A 106 0.48 6.86 -17.43
C ILE A 106 1.79 6.09 -17.58
N HIS A 107 2.92 6.80 -17.64
CA HIS A 107 4.23 6.17 -17.81
C HIS A 107 4.54 5.20 -16.65
N ARG A 108 4.25 5.59 -15.40
CA ARG A 108 4.44 4.72 -14.23
C ARG A 108 3.50 3.52 -14.26
N GLU A 109 2.23 3.72 -14.60
CA GLU A 109 1.23 2.65 -14.62
C GLU A 109 1.51 1.66 -15.76
N LEU A 110 1.97 2.11 -16.93
CA LEU A 110 2.38 1.22 -18.02
C LEU A 110 3.64 0.40 -17.68
N ILE A 111 4.63 0.99 -17.01
CA ILE A 111 5.80 0.23 -16.53
C ILE A 111 5.38 -0.82 -15.51
N ARG A 112 4.52 -0.45 -14.55
CA ARG A 112 3.97 -1.38 -13.56
C ARG A 112 3.19 -2.52 -14.19
N ALA A 113 2.47 -2.24 -15.27
CA ALA A 113 1.76 -3.24 -16.06
C ALA A 113 2.66 -4.08 -16.98
N GLY A 114 3.99 -3.90 -16.93
CA GLY A 114 4.96 -4.71 -17.66
C GLY A 114 5.33 -4.20 -19.06
N ILE A 115 4.93 -2.98 -19.44
CA ILE A 115 5.39 -2.37 -20.68
C ILE A 115 6.86 -1.94 -20.53
N SER A 116 7.71 -2.47 -21.41
CA SER A 116 9.15 -2.17 -21.42
C SER A 116 9.43 -0.68 -21.65
N LEU A 117 10.40 -0.16 -20.88
CA LEU A 117 10.97 1.18 -21.07
C LEU A 117 11.46 1.42 -22.50
N LYS A 118 11.96 0.40 -23.21
CA LYS A 118 12.40 0.55 -24.61
C LYS A 118 11.22 0.88 -25.53
N LYS A 119 10.07 0.23 -25.29
CA LYS A 119 8.82 0.44 -26.05
C LYS A 119 8.29 1.86 -25.79
N LEU A 120 8.28 2.30 -24.53
CA LEU A 120 7.88 3.65 -24.14
C LEU A 120 8.84 4.75 -24.64
N ARG A 121 10.15 4.50 -24.60
CA ARG A 121 11.15 5.45 -25.12
C ARG A 121 11.11 5.58 -26.63
N LYS A 122 10.83 4.51 -27.36
CA LYS A 122 10.62 4.58 -28.81
C LYS A 122 9.44 5.50 -29.13
N ILE A 123 8.33 5.29 -28.45
CA ILE A 123 7.12 6.12 -28.52
C ILE A 123 7.42 7.60 -28.20
N ALA A 124 8.26 7.88 -27.20
CA ALA A 124 8.60 9.25 -26.80
C ALA A 124 9.64 9.93 -27.71
N LYS A 125 10.53 9.16 -28.35
CA LYS A 125 11.67 9.69 -29.15
C LYS A 125 11.24 10.17 -30.54
N GLU A 126 10.18 9.61 -31.11
CA GLU A 126 9.58 10.03 -32.41
C GLU A 126 8.97 11.47 -32.37
N ARG A 127 9.22 12.25 -31.30
CA ARG A 127 8.83 13.66 -31.09
C ARG A 127 9.99 14.65 -31.26
N ASP A 128 11.23 14.22 -31.05
CA ASP A 128 12.40 15.12 -31.08
C ASP A 128 12.96 15.33 -32.51
N GLU A 129 12.21 14.90 -33.53
CA GLU A 129 12.41 15.21 -34.96
C GLU A 129 11.19 15.96 -35.50
#